data_AF-A0AAD2DDT3-F1
#
_entry.id   AF-A0AAD2DDT3-F1
#
_cell.length_a   1.000
_cell.length_b   1.000
_cell.length_c   1.000
_cell.angle_alpha   90.00
_cell.angle_beta   90.00
_cell.angle_gamma   90.00
#
_symmetry.space_group_name_H-M   'P 1'
#
loop_
_entity.id
_entity.type
_entity.pdbx_description
1 polymer ?
#
loop_
_entity_poly.entity_id
_entity_poly.type
_entity_poly.pdbx_seq_one_letter_code
_entity_poly.pdbx_strand_id
1 'polypeptide(L)' 'MSEIAREEVKVANEEVKEELKKLILTPEETREILGFSKNTIYDILANDDTFPAFRIGVRWFINADKLQEWIDSMTNKR' A
#
# COMPACT_ATOMS: atom_id res chain seq x y z
N MET A 1 6.67 -35.25 -10.10
CA MET A 1 7.14 -33.85 -9.95
C MET A 1 8.19 -33.84 -8.85
N SER A 2 9.44 -33.52 -9.17
CA SER A 2 10.55 -33.48 -8.20
C SER A 2 10.36 -32.35 -7.19
N GLU A 3 10.92 -32.49 -6.01
CA GLU A 3 10.93 -31.47 -4.95
C GLU A 3 11.58 -30.15 -5.43
N ILE A 4 12.60 -30.27 -6.28
CA ILE A 4 13.29 -29.16 -6.96
C ILE A 4 12.32 -28.30 -7.77
N ALA A 5 11.44 -28.92 -8.56
CA ALA A 5 10.48 -28.19 -9.39
C ALA A 5 9.37 -27.48 -8.58
N ARG A 6 9.13 -27.88 -7.32
CA ARG A 6 8.21 -27.18 -6.42
C ARG A 6 8.86 -25.96 -5.78
N GLU A 7 10.14 -26.07 -5.45
CA GLU A 7 10.90 -24.97 -4.83
C GLU A 7 11.14 -23.82 -5.82
N GLU A 8 11.50 -24.15 -7.08
CA GLU A 8 11.68 -23.15 -8.15
C GLU A 8 10.39 -22.37 -8.47
N VAL A 9 9.24 -23.04 -8.48
CA VAL A 9 7.93 -22.40 -8.71
C VAL A 9 7.54 -21.48 -7.54
N LYS A 10 7.95 -21.82 -6.32
CA LYS A 10 7.65 -21.02 -5.13
C LYS A 10 8.49 -19.73 -5.10
N VAL A 11 9.79 -19.84 -5.38
CA VAL A 11 10.70 -18.70 -5.45
C VAL A 11 10.29 -17.74 -6.57
N ALA A 12 9.97 -18.26 -7.77
CA ALA A 12 9.49 -17.42 -8.86
C ALA A 12 8.18 -16.69 -8.53
N ASN A 13 7.26 -17.32 -7.78
CA ASN A 13 6.04 -16.65 -7.33
C ASN A 13 6.29 -15.58 -6.26
N GLU A 14 7.31 -15.73 -5.41
CA GLU A 14 7.69 -14.71 -4.42
C GLU A 14 8.44 -13.54 -5.08
N GLU A 15 9.35 -13.79 -6.03
CA GLU A 15 10.04 -12.74 -6.79
C GLU A 15 9.07 -11.95 -7.68
N VAL A 16 8.15 -12.61 -8.38
CA VAL A 16 7.10 -11.93 -9.17
C VAL A 16 6.19 -11.08 -8.28
N LYS A 17 6.00 -11.47 -7.01
CA LYS A 17 5.20 -10.72 -6.03
C LYS A 17 5.94 -9.49 -5.50
N GLU A 18 7.27 -9.51 -5.45
CA GLU A 18 8.12 -8.37 -5.10
C GLU A 18 8.29 -7.38 -6.26
N GLU A 19 8.36 -7.85 -7.51
CA GLU A 19 8.46 -6.97 -8.69
C GLU A 19 7.13 -6.31 -9.06
N LEU A 20 5.99 -6.92 -8.72
CA LEU A 20 4.69 -6.27 -8.80
C LEU A 20 4.59 -5.19 -7.73
N LYS A 21 5.09 -3.98 -8.04
CA LYS A 21 4.68 -2.75 -7.36
C LYS A 21 3.16 -2.78 -7.20
N LYS A 22 2.69 -3.01 -5.98
CA LYS A 22 1.27 -2.95 -5.67
C LYS A 22 0.79 -1.54 -5.97
N LEU A 23 0.07 -1.39 -7.08
CA LEU A 23 -0.54 -0.10 -7.48
C LEU A 23 -1.50 0.43 -6.41
N ILE A 24 -2.00 -0.47 -5.56
CA ILE A 24 -3.02 -0.19 -4.57
C ILE A 24 -2.64 -0.84 -3.23
N LEU A 25 -2.79 -0.07 -2.17
CA LEU A 25 -2.63 -0.49 -0.78
C LEU A 25 -3.98 -0.45 -0.06
N THR A 26 -4.14 -1.30 0.94
CA THR A 26 -5.22 -1.23 1.92
C THR A 26 -4.87 -0.26 3.06
N PRO A 27 -5.85 0.27 3.82
CA PRO A 27 -5.56 1.09 4.99
C PRO A 27 -4.67 0.40 6.03
N GLU A 28 -4.73 -0.94 6.14
CA GLU A 28 -3.87 -1.72 7.03
C GLU A 28 -2.43 -1.77 6.54
N GLU A 29 -2.20 -1.98 5.24
CA GLU A 29 -0.85 -1.91 4.66
C GLU A 29 -0.30 -0.49 4.77
N THR A 30 -1.09 0.53 4.42
CA THR A 30 -0.65 1.92 4.47
C THR A 30 -0.30 2.37 5.89
N ARG A 31 -1.09 2.00 6.91
CA ARG A 31 -0.75 2.36 8.31
C ARG A 31 0.53 1.68 8.78
N GLU A 32 0.81 0.45 8.32
CA GLU A 32 2.02 -0.28 8.68
C GLU A 32 3.25 0.35 8.03
N ILE A 33 3.14 0.73 6.76
CA ILE A 33 4.19 1.44 6.01
C ILE A 33 4.48 2.82 6.64
N LEU A 34 3.45 3.60 6.96
CA LEU A 34 3.60 4.96 7.49
C LEU A 34 3.83 5.01 9.01
N GLY A 35 3.66 3.89 9.72
CA GLY A 35 3.75 3.84 11.18
C GLY A 35 2.57 4.50 11.90
N PHE A 36 1.40 4.60 11.26
CA PHE A 36 0.22 5.23 11.82
C PHE A 36 -0.62 4.28 12.67
N SER A 37 -1.29 4.84 13.68
CA SER A 37 -2.32 4.11 14.40
C SER A 37 -3.54 3.84 13.51
N LYS A 38 -4.35 2.84 13.86
CA LYS A 38 -5.61 2.57 13.16
C LYS A 38 -6.52 3.79 13.17
N ASN A 39 -6.63 4.50 14.29
CA ASN A 39 -7.48 5.69 14.37
C ASN A 39 -6.97 6.80 13.44
N THR A 40 -5.65 7.01 13.38
CA THR A 40 -5.03 8.03 12.53
C THR A 40 -5.32 7.80 11.05
N ILE A 41 -5.16 6.58 10.54
CA ILE A 41 -5.41 6.34 9.11
C ILE A 41 -6.88 6.55 8.74
N TYR A 42 -7.82 6.14 9.58
CA TYR A 42 -9.25 6.35 9.31
C TYR A 42 -9.69 7.81 9.48
N ASP A 43 -9.04 8.56 10.39
CA ASP A 43 -9.24 10.00 10.53
C ASP A 43 -8.77 10.74 9.28
N ILE A 44 -7.58 10.42 8.76
CA ILE A 44 -7.08 10.96 7.48
C ILE A 44 -8.02 10.61 6.33
N LEU A 45 -8.44 9.34 6.21
CA LEU A 45 -9.38 8.91 5.16
C LEU A 45 -10.73 9.64 5.21
N ALA A 46 -11.15 10.13 6.38
CA ALA A 46 -12.41 10.82 6.56
C ALA A 46 -12.31 12.35 6.37
N ASN A 47 -11.14 12.93 6.68
CA ASN A 47 -10.99 14.38 6.85
C ASN A 47 -9.95 15.03 5.92
N ASP A 48 -9.08 14.26 5.26
CA ASP A 48 -8.05 14.76 4.36
C ASP A 48 -8.36 14.42 2.90
N ASP A 49 -8.94 15.38 2.19
CA ASP A 49 -9.28 15.26 0.76
C ASP A 49 -8.04 15.18 -0.15
N THR A 50 -6.85 15.50 0.36
CA THR A 50 -5.59 15.42 -0.41
C THR A 50 -4.94 14.05 -0.32
N PHE A 51 -5.35 13.23 0.64
CA PHE A 51 -4.82 11.89 0.80
C PHE A 51 -5.24 11.02 -0.39
N PRO A 52 -4.32 10.26 -1.04
CA PRO A 52 -4.58 9.59 -2.30
C PRO A 52 -5.35 8.28 -2.14
N ALA A 53 -6.49 8.35 -1.46
CA ALA A 53 -7.40 7.24 -1.21
C ALA A 53 -8.65 7.31 -2.06
N PHE A 54 -9.21 6.15 -2.36
CA PHE A 54 -10.47 6.00 -3.06
C PHE A 54 -11.24 4.80 -2.53
N ARG A 55 -12.54 4.77 -2.79
CA ARG A 55 -13.44 3.73 -2.29
C ARG A 55 -13.99 2.89 -3.43
N ILE A 56 -13.89 1.56 -3.32
CA ILE A 56 -14.59 0.62 -4.20
C ILE A 56 -15.61 -0.15 -3.35
N GLY A 57 -16.89 0.13 -3.58
CA GLY A 57 -17.98 -0.38 -2.75
C GLY A 57 -17.85 0.11 -1.31
N VAL A 58 -17.64 -0.82 -0.37
CA VAL A 58 -17.49 -0.49 1.05
C VAL A 58 -16.04 -0.31 1.49
N ARG A 59 -15.06 -0.75 0.68
CA ARG A 59 -13.65 -0.83 1.08
C ARG A 59 -12.84 0.37 0.58
N TRP A 60 -11.91 0.81 1.41
CA TRP A 60 -10.93 1.84 1.08
C TRP A 60 -9.68 1.24 0.46
N PHE A 61 -9.09 2.01 -0.45
CA PHE A 61 -7.89 1.70 -1.19
C PHE A 61 -7.05 2.96 -1.33
N ILE A 62 -5.73 2.81 -1.33
CA ILE A 62 -4.77 3.91 -1.42
C ILE A 62 -3.93 3.68 -2.67
N ASN A 63 -3.81 4.69 -3.52
CA ASN A 63 -2.93 4.61 -4.69
C ASN A 63 -1.47 4.73 -4.24
N ALA A 64 -0.67 3.69 -4.46
CA ALA A 64 0.70 3.63 -3.97
C ALA A 64 1.61 4.67 -4.63
N ASP A 65 1.44 4.92 -5.92
CA ASP A 65 2.27 5.88 -6.67
C ASP A 65 2.04 7.31 -6.17
N LYS A 66 0.78 7.69 -5.97
CA LYS A 66 0.40 9.01 -5.46
C LYS A 66 0.69 9.19 -3.96
N LEU A 67 0.82 8.09 -3.21
CA LEU A 67 1.15 8.15 -1.79
C LEU A 67 2.52 8.79 -1.56
N GLN A 68 3.51 8.48 -2.39
CA GLN A 68 4.83 9.11 -2.30
C GLN A 68 4.75 10.63 -2.52
N GLU A 69 4.01 11.07 -3.55
CA GLU A 69 3.83 12.50 -3.83
C GLU A 69 3.17 13.24 -2.66
N TRP A 70 2.19 12.62 -2.00
CA TRP A 70 1.55 13.17 -0.81
C TRP A 70 2.54 13.33 0.36
N ILE A 71 3.39 12.32 0.61
CA ILE A 71 4.45 12.38 1.64
C ILE A 71 5.42 13.54 1.35
N ASP A 72 5.85 13.67 0.10
CA ASP A 72 6.78 14.73 -0.31
C ASP A 72 6.15 16.13 -0.09
N SER A 73 4.84 16.27 -0.37
CA SER A 73 4.10 17.52 -0.13
C SER A 73 4.01 17.92 1.34
N MET A 74 4.01 16.95 2.26
CA MET A 74 4.02 17.18 3.71
C MET A 74 5.38 17.64 4.22
N THR A 75 6.46 17.18 3.57
CA THR A 75 7.85 17.46 3.99
C THR A 75 8.32 18.84 3.54
N ASN A 76 7.75 19.37 2.46
CA ASN A 76 8.09 20.68 1.88
C ASN A 76 7.46 21.89 2.62
N LYS A 77 6.74 21.65 3.72
CA LYS A 77 6.08 22.68 4.54
C LYS A 77 6.87 23.07 5.81
N ARG A 78 8.16 22.69 5.92
CA ARG A 78 9.02 23.01 7.07
C ARG A 78 9.97 24.15 6.81
#